data_AF-A0A090X010-F1
#
_entry.id   AF-A0A090X010-F1
#
_cell.length_a   1.000
_cell.length_b   1.000
_cell.length_c   1.000
_cell.angle_alpha   90.00
_cell.angle_beta   90.00
_cell.angle_gamma   90.00
#
_symmetry.space_group_name_H-M   'P 1'
#
loop_
_entity.id
_entity.type
_entity.pdbx_description
1 polymer ?
#
loop_
_entity_poly.entity_id
_entity_poly.type
_entity_poly.pdbx_seq_one_letter_code
_entity_poly.pdbx_strand_id
1 'polypeptide(L)'
;MHGGKSLWLIDAVSIEKDSLYNTLGENFAIKRNLNLTDFFFKYGIRINPVMVSSIYSAPPITVAIGEGSQSQFQNLRWPYSPFGSSNSNHPIVNNLDLVKFDFANQIDTLKNDIEKTILLETAPITRLEGTPRKISLDVVTQEQNPKEFNSGKQSLAILLEGEFQSVYSNRIKPFKVLNSKEKSTATKIVIIADGDVIKNDVIKNVPQELGFDRWTGKNYSNKEFLLNTVNYLLDDKGLINIRSKEIAVAFLNRQRISAEKHNGNLLTLRYHWFCWLYSALALITLERKNIVLKC
;
A
#
# COMPACT_ATOMS: atom_id res chain seq x y z
N MET A 1 9.67 -22.33 13.72
CA MET A 1 11.09 -22.76 13.74
C MET A 1 11.47 -23.65 12.56
N HIS A 2 10.57 -24.45 11.98
CA HIS A 2 10.85 -25.26 10.77
C HIS A 2 10.81 -24.47 9.44
N GLY A 3 11.08 -23.16 9.45
CA GLY A 3 11.07 -22.34 8.24
C GLY A 3 9.70 -21.84 7.77
N GLY A 4 8.62 -22.17 8.48
CA GLY A 4 7.28 -21.64 8.19
C GLY A 4 7.26 -20.11 8.22
N LYS A 5 6.66 -19.53 7.17
CA LYS A 5 6.48 -18.09 7.00
C LYS A 5 5.12 -17.68 7.55
N SER A 6 4.96 -16.44 7.98
CA SER A 6 3.70 -16.01 8.61
C SER A 6 3.36 -14.55 8.33
N LEU A 7 2.06 -14.27 8.28
CA LEU A 7 1.47 -12.94 8.23
C LEU A 7 0.67 -12.72 9.51
N TRP A 8 0.92 -11.61 10.18
CA TRP A 8 0.26 -11.23 11.43
C TRP A 8 -0.43 -9.89 11.25
N LEU A 9 -1.72 -9.84 11.61
CA LEU A 9 -2.51 -8.62 11.68
C LEU A 9 -2.98 -8.49 13.13
N ILE A 10 -2.58 -7.41 13.80
CA ILE A 10 -2.64 -7.32 15.26
C ILE A 10 -3.28 -6.01 15.69
N ASP A 11 -4.34 -6.13 16.49
CA ASP A 11 -4.95 -5.01 17.21
C ASP A 11 -4.52 -5.03 18.68
N ALA A 12 -3.70 -4.06 19.07
CA ALA A 12 -3.30 -3.85 20.46
C ALA A 12 -4.31 -3.01 21.27
N VAL A 13 -5.31 -2.44 20.59
CA VAL A 13 -6.37 -1.62 21.18
C VAL A 13 -7.72 -2.18 20.77
N SER A 14 -8.63 -2.33 21.73
CA SER A 14 -10.01 -2.76 21.49
C SER A 14 -10.89 -1.53 21.29
N ILE A 15 -11.18 -1.21 20.03
CA ILE A 15 -12.15 -0.22 19.60
C ILE A 15 -12.56 -0.54 18.17
N GLU A 16 -13.85 -0.44 17.86
CA GLU A 16 -14.34 -0.57 16.49
C GLU A 16 -15.17 0.65 16.12
N LYS A 17 -15.21 0.96 14.82
CA LYS A 17 -16.02 2.06 14.30
C LYS A 17 -17.51 1.88 14.59
N ASP A 18 -18.01 0.64 14.48
CA ASP A 18 -19.42 0.33 14.69
C ASP A 18 -19.85 0.58 16.14
N SER A 19 -18.91 0.39 17.07
CA SER A 19 -19.08 0.61 18.51
C SER A 19 -19.29 2.09 18.87
N LEU A 20 -19.08 3.03 17.93
CA LEU A 20 -19.32 4.46 18.07
C LEU A 20 -20.73 4.89 17.62
N TYR A 21 -21.46 4.09 16.84
CA TYR A 21 -22.83 4.40 16.39
C TYR A 21 -23.90 4.09 17.46
N ASN A 22 -23.54 4.20 18.74
CA ASN A 22 -24.46 4.06 19.85
C ASN A 22 -25.19 5.39 20.13
N THR A 23 -26.12 5.40 21.09
CA THR A 23 -26.93 6.58 21.44
C THR A 23 -26.10 7.76 21.96
N LEU A 24 -24.90 7.51 22.49
CA LEU A 24 -24.00 8.54 23.01
C LEU A 24 -22.98 9.03 21.98
N GLY A 25 -22.81 8.32 20.85
CA GLY A 25 -21.81 8.65 19.83
C GLY A 25 -20.35 8.45 20.29
N GLU A 26 -20.12 7.76 21.42
CA GLU A 26 -18.81 7.63 22.05
C GLU A 26 -18.56 6.24 22.64
N ASN A 27 -17.28 5.85 22.71
CA ASN A 27 -16.85 4.60 23.35
C ASN A 27 -15.41 4.72 23.88
N PHE A 28 -14.96 3.75 24.67
CA PHE A 28 -13.63 3.72 25.25
C PHE A 28 -12.71 2.77 24.48
N ALA A 29 -11.60 3.31 23.99
CA ALA A 29 -10.48 2.56 23.49
C ALA A 29 -9.65 2.03 24.67
N ILE A 30 -9.56 0.70 24.79
CA ILE A 30 -8.87 0.03 25.89
C ILE A 30 -7.78 -0.88 25.33
N LYS A 31 -6.65 -1.00 26.03
CA LYS A 31 -5.60 -1.95 25.66
C LYS A 31 -6.13 -3.38 25.59
N ARG A 32 -5.90 -4.06 24.46
CA ARG A 32 -6.16 -5.50 24.29
C ARG A 32 -4.90 -6.29 24.68
N ASN A 33 -5.01 -7.17 25.67
CA ASN A 33 -3.88 -8.02 26.04
C ASN A 33 -3.92 -9.35 25.26
N LEU A 34 -3.10 -9.43 24.20
CA LEU A 34 -2.96 -10.63 23.37
C LEU A 34 -1.89 -11.60 23.87
N ASN A 35 -1.11 -11.25 24.90
CA ASN A 35 0.07 -12.00 25.34
C ASN A 35 1.13 -12.26 24.25
N LEU A 36 1.13 -11.45 23.16
CA LEU A 36 2.09 -11.54 22.06
C LEU A 36 3.28 -10.57 22.20
N THR A 37 3.28 -9.71 23.22
CA THR A 37 4.31 -8.69 23.43
C THR A 37 5.70 -9.32 23.53
N ASP A 38 5.88 -10.33 24.38
CA ASP A 38 7.17 -11.02 24.55
C ASP A 38 7.63 -11.73 23.26
N PHE A 39 6.67 -12.23 22.48
CA PHE A 39 6.94 -12.93 21.23
C PHE A 39 7.55 -11.99 20.19
N PHE A 40 6.90 -10.84 19.93
CA PHE A 40 7.41 -9.86 18.99
C PHE A 40 8.66 -9.15 19.52
N PHE A 41 8.75 -8.91 20.82
CA PHE A 41 9.91 -8.26 21.43
C PHE A 41 11.19 -9.07 21.22
N LYS A 42 11.13 -10.40 21.30
CA LYS A 42 12.25 -11.29 21.00
C LYS A 42 12.74 -11.14 19.55
N TYR A 43 11.85 -10.79 18.63
CA TYR A 43 12.17 -10.52 17.22
C TYR A 43 12.49 -9.05 16.94
N GLY A 44 12.55 -8.22 17.98
CA GLY A 44 12.89 -6.80 17.89
C GLY A 44 11.76 -5.94 17.36
N ILE A 45 10.51 -6.33 17.59
CA ILE A 45 9.31 -5.57 17.24
C ILE A 45 8.51 -5.28 18.51
N ARG A 46 8.04 -4.03 18.64
CA ARG A 46 7.16 -3.61 19.72
C ARG A 46 5.91 -2.95 19.13
N ILE A 47 4.76 -3.56 19.37
CA ILE A 47 3.46 -2.99 19.01
C ILE A 47 2.93 -2.26 20.24
N ASN A 48 2.85 -0.94 20.17
CA ASN A 48 2.40 -0.11 21.28
C ASN A 48 0.85 -0.05 21.31
N PRO A 49 0.22 -0.12 22.49
CA PRO A 49 -1.24 -0.01 22.63
C PRO A 49 -1.69 1.47 22.57
N VAL A 50 -1.28 2.14 21.49
CA VAL A 50 -1.59 3.52 21.15
C VAL A 50 -2.28 3.53 19.80
N MET A 51 -3.21 4.45 19.60
CA MET A 51 -3.86 4.66 18.30
C MET A 51 -3.13 5.76 17.55
N VAL A 52 -2.90 5.54 16.25
CA VAL A 52 -2.29 6.53 15.37
C VAL A 52 -3.40 7.41 14.77
N SER A 53 -3.39 8.69 15.14
CA SER A 53 -4.28 9.72 14.58
C SER A 53 -3.52 10.53 13.53
N SER A 54 -4.13 10.78 12.38
CA SER A 54 -3.50 11.52 11.26
C SER A 54 -4.46 12.55 10.67
N ILE A 55 -3.91 13.67 10.20
CA ILE A 55 -4.67 14.65 9.39
C ILE A 55 -4.91 14.09 7.98
N TYR A 56 -3.96 13.31 7.46
CA TYR A 56 -4.07 12.59 6.21
C TYR A 56 -4.71 11.22 6.49
N SER A 57 -6.04 11.22 6.48
CA SER A 57 -6.86 10.06 6.83
C SER A 57 -8.03 9.89 5.87
N ALA A 58 -8.58 8.68 5.83
CA ALA A 58 -9.66 8.33 4.91
C ALA A 58 -10.93 9.18 5.13
N PRO A 59 -11.43 9.86 4.08
CA PRO A 59 -12.72 10.51 4.15
C PRO A 59 -13.87 9.50 3.96
N PRO A 60 -15.06 9.69 4.55
CA PRO A 60 -15.19 9.44 5.99
C PRO A 60 -16.48 8.75 6.47
N ILE A 61 -16.50 8.45 7.76
CA ILE A 61 -17.73 8.19 8.54
C ILE A 61 -18.84 9.18 8.17
N THR A 62 -20.00 8.63 7.80
CA THR A 62 -21.23 9.42 7.64
C THR A 62 -21.83 9.66 9.02
N VAL A 63 -21.95 10.93 9.41
CA VAL A 63 -22.65 11.36 10.62
C VAL A 63 -23.93 12.09 10.19
N ALA A 64 -25.04 11.85 10.89
CA ALA A 64 -26.24 12.65 10.75
C ALA A 64 -26.09 13.89 11.64
N ILE A 65 -26.05 15.08 11.04
CA ILE A 65 -25.94 16.36 11.74
C ILE A 65 -27.29 17.08 11.66
N GLY A 66 -27.83 17.46 12.82
CA GLY A 66 -29.13 18.12 12.96
C GLY A 66 -30.16 17.28 13.71
N GLU A 67 -31.30 17.87 14.07
CA GLU A 67 -32.36 17.22 14.83
C GLU A 67 -33.58 16.90 13.95
N GLY A 68 -34.20 15.74 14.19
CA GLY A 68 -35.46 15.35 13.54
C GLY A 68 -35.36 15.30 12.01
N SER A 69 -36.34 15.90 11.32
CA SER A 69 -36.43 15.89 9.86
C SER A 69 -35.41 16.78 9.14
N GLN A 70 -34.58 17.53 9.87
CA GLN A 70 -33.53 18.40 9.31
C GLN A 70 -32.15 17.75 9.34
N SER A 71 -32.02 16.50 9.81
CA SER A 71 -30.73 15.81 9.84
C SER A 71 -30.16 15.65 8.43
N GLN A 72 -28.96 16.18 8.20
CA GLN A 72 -28.23 16.02 6.95
C GLN A 72 -27.07 15.05 7.19
N PHE A 73 -26.90 14.11 6.27
CA PHE A 73 -25.75 13.22 6.29
C PHE A 73 -24.53 13.97 5.75
N GLN A 74 -23.52 14.13 6.60
CA GLN A 74 -22.25 14.72 6.20
C GLN A 74 -21.13 13.69 6.31
N ASN A 75 -20.27 13.73 5.30
CA ASN A 75 -19.06 12.95 5.23
C ASN A 75 -17.93 13.81 5.83
N LEU A 76 -17.52 13.52 7.09
CA LEU A 76 -16.44 14.25 7.78
C LEU A 76 -15.19 13.43 8.13
N ARG A 77 -14.00 13.86 7.70
CA ARG A 77 -12.71 13.14 7.83
C ARG A 77 -12.52 12.47 9.20
N TRP A 78 -12.27 11.16 9.21
CA TRP A 78 -12.06 10.40 10.43
C TRP A 78 -10.56 10.29 10.76
N PRO A 79 -10.06 10.91 11.84
CA PRO A 79 -8.63 11.00 12.09
C PRO A 79 -7.98 9.67 12.50
N TYR A 80 -8.77 8.68 12.94
CA TYR A 80 -8.27 7.35 13.32
C TYR A 80 -8.29 6.33 12.17
N SER A 81 -8.47 6.76 10.92
CA SER A 81 -8.24 5.92 9.74
C SER A 81 -7.05 6.43 8.92
N PRO A 82 -5.81 6.33 9.45
CA PRO A 82 -4.64 6.85 8.75
C PRO A 82 -4.39 6.08 7.45
N PHE A 83 -3.80 6.77 6.47
CA PHE A 83 -3.27 6.11 5.28
C PHE A 83 -1.85 5.60 5.53
N GLY A 84 -1.59 4.37 5.07
CA GLY A 84 -0.26 3.82 4.92
C GLY A 84 0.23 3.99 3.49
N SER A 85 1.41 4.55 3.32
CA SER A 85 2.13 4.60 2.05
C SER A 85 3.57 4.13 2.22
N SER A 86 4.25 3.84 1.12
CA SER A 86 5.65 3.46 1.13
C SER A 86 6.47 4.35 0.21
N ASN A 87 7.72 4.59 0.62
CA ASN A 87 8.77 5.15 -0.25
C ASN A 87 9.82 4.08 -0.60
N SER A 88 9.55 2.81 -0.30
CA SER A 88 10.47 1.70 -0.53
C SER A 88 10.23 1.07 -1.91
N ASN A 89 11.30 0.68 -2.58
CA ASN A 89 11.24 -0.11 -3.82
C ASN A 89 11.01 -1.61 -3.55
N HIS A 90 10.57 -1.97 -2.34
CA HIS A 90 10.32 -3.34 -1.97
C HIS A 90 9.15 -3.92 -2.80
N PRO A 91 9.27 -5.14 -3.35
CA PRO A 91 8.27 -5.65 -4.29
C PRO A 91 6.85 -5.81 -3.74
N ILE A 92 6.68 -5.86 -2.42
CA ILE A 92 5.36 -5.88 -1.76
C ILE A 92 4.60 -4.56 -2.00
N VAL A 93 5.31 -3.44 -1.96
CA VAL A 93 4.74 -2.08 -1.88
C VAL A 93 5.10 -1.19 -3.07
N ASN A 94 5.89 -1.71 -4.02
CA ASN A 94 6.26 -0.96 -5.21
C ASN A 94 5.02 -0.64 -6.07
N ASN A 95 4.88 0.62 -6.50
CA ASN A 95 3.74 1.13 -7.25
C ASN A 95 2.36 0.88 -6.59
N LEU A 96 2.33 0.78 -5.27
CA LEU A 96 1.10 0.64 -4.51
C LEU A 96 0.53 2.03 -4.19
N ASP A 97 -0.78 2.23 -4.38
CA ASP A 97 -1.46 3.43 -3.89
C ASP A 97 -1.64 3.35 -2.35
N LEU A 98 -2.34 4.32 -1.76
CA LEU A 98 -2.61 4.39 -0.34
C LEU A 98 -3.37 3.14 0.15
N VAL A 99 -2.87 2.56 1.23
CA VAL A 99 -3.54 1.51 1.99
C VAL A 99 -4.28 2.16 3.14
N LYS A 100 -5.57 1.84 3.30
CA LYS A 100 -6.38 2.34 4.39
C LYS A 100 -6.23 1.44 5.61
N PHE A 101 -6.09 2.06 6.77
CA PHE A 101 -6.12 1.42 8.07
C PHE A 101 -7.27 1.99 8.90
N ASP A 102 -7.76 1.25 9.88
CA ASP A 102 -8.76 1.63 10.85
C ASP A 102 -8.22 1.36 12.27
N PHE A 103 -8.07 2.42 13.08
CA PHE A 103 -7.51 2.36 14.44
C PHE A 103 -6.11 1.72 14.57
N ALA A 104 -5.27 1.89 13.57
CA ALA A 104 -3.93 1.30 13.55
C ALA A 104 -3.07 1.68 14.76
N ASN A 105 -2.22 0.73 15.16
CA ASN A 105 -1.24 0.90 16.22
C ASN A 105 0.14 1.31 15.69
N GLN A 106 0.96 1.86 16.58
CA GLN A 106 2.35 2.15 16.28
C GLN A 106 3.20 0.88 16.43
N ILE A 107 4.06 0.62 15.43
CA ILE A 107 5.12 -0.38 15.51
C ILE A 107 6.48 0.31 15.69
N ASP A 108 7.19 -0.04 16.75
CA ASP A 108 8.60 0.32 16.92
C ASP A 108 9.51 -0.86 16.55
N THR A 109 10.66 -0.52 15.96
CA THR A 109 11.72 -1.49 15.65
C THR A 109 12.85 -1.38 16.66
N LEU A 110 13.41 -2.53 17.02
CA LEU A 110 14.58 -2.65 17.89
C LEU A 110 15.72 -3.30 17.10
N LYS A 111 16.95 -2.86 17.38
CA LYS A 111 18.15 -3.40 16.72
C LYS A 111 18.41 -4.83 17.21
N ASN A 112 18.52 -5.77 16.28
CA ASN A 112 18.96 -7.16 16.50
C ASN A 112 19.44 -7.76 15.17
N ASP A 113 19.70 -9.07 15.15
CA ASP A 113 20.23 -9.81 13.99
C ASP A 113 19.20 -10.08 12.87
N ILE A 114 17.93 -9.73 13.06
CA ILE A 114 16.85 -9.91 12.08
C ILE A 114 16.73 -8.65 11.23
N GLU A 115 16.73 -8.83 9.91
CA GLU A 115 16.54 -7.76 8.94
C GLU A 115 15.09 -7.26 9.00
N LYS A 116 14.92 -5.93 9.07
CA LYS A 116 13.60 -5.29 9.19
C LYS A 116 13.43 -4.29 8.07
N THR A 117 12.43 -4.52 7.25
CA THR A 117 12.05 -3.62 6.16
C THR A 117 10.70 -3.01 6.49
N ILE A 118 10.66 -1.70 6.67
CA ILE A 118 9.40 -0.98 6.86
C ILE A 118 8.67 -0.97 5.52
N LEU A 119 7.46 -1.54 5.50
CA LEU A 119 6.64 -1.65 4.30
C LEU A 119 5.73 -0.44 4.14
N LEU A 120 4.98 -0.09 5.19
CA LEU A 120 4.00 1.01 5.17
C LEU A 120 4.23 1.94 6.36
N GLU A 121 4.18 3.23 6.09
CA GLU A 121 4.28 4.30 7.06
C GLU A 121 3.15 5.31 6.87
N THR A 122 2.81 6.02 7.94
CA THR A 122 1.90 7.17 7.84
C THR A 122 2.60 8.38 7.23
N ALA A 123 1.79 9.39 6.88
CA ALA A 123 2.28 10.74 6.67
C ALA A 123 3.01 11.29 7.94
N PRO A 124 3.83 12.35 7.83
CA PRO A 124 4.58 12.90 8.97
C PRO A 124 3.74 13.62 10.03
N ILE A 125 2.52 14.04 9.68
CA ILE A 125 1.66 14.84 10.57
C ILE A 125 0.70 13.90 11.30
N THR A 126 1.21 13.26 12.35
CA THR A 126 0.47 12.33 13.20
C THR A 126 0.51 12.69 14.68
N ARG A 127 -0.47 12.16 15.41
CA ARG A 127 -0.60 12.22 16.87
C ARG A 127 -0.79 10.80 17.39
N LEU A 128 -0.05 10.45 18.43
CA LEU A 128 -0.19 9.16 19.12
C LEU A 128 -1.11 9.32 20.33
N GLU A 129 -2.13 8.47 20.41
CA GLU A 129 -3.12 8.52 21.48
C GLU A 129 -3.08 7.25 22.32
N GLY A 130 -2.61 7.37 23.57
CA GLY A 130 -2.53 6.25 24.50
C GLY A 130 -3.88 5.79 25.03
N THR A 131 -3.92 4.55 25.51
CA THR A 131 -5.10 3.92 26.15
C THR A 131 -4.95 3.85 27.67
N PRO A 132 -6.05 3.84 28.45
CA PRO A 132 -7.44 3.97 28.01
C PRO A 132 -7.81 5.40 27.58
N ARG A 133 -8.66 5.53 26.55
CA ARG A 133 -9.10 6.85 26.06
C ARG A 133 -10.53 6.81 25.54
N LYS A 134 -11.27 7.89 25.80
CA LYS A 134 -12.62 8.08 25.24
C LYS A 134 -12.52 8.61 23.81
N ILE A 135 -13.24 7.97 22.89
CA ILE A 135 -13.32 8.32 21.47
C ILE A 135 -14.78 8.66 21.18
N SER A 136 -15.02 9.85 20.63
CA SER A 136 -16.35 10.33 20.25
C SER A 136 -16.38 10.68 18.77
N LEU A 137 -17.55 10.51 18.14
CA LEU A 137 -17.82 11.02 16.79
C LEU A 137 -17.67 12.54 16.70
N ASP A 138 -17.85 13.26 17.80
CA ASP A 138 -17.73 14.73 17.82
C ASP A 138 -16.33 15.22 17.43
N VAL A 139 -15.31 14.37 17.52
CA VAL A 139 -13.92 14.69 17.12
C VAL A 139 -13.83 15.20 15.67
N VAL A 140 -14.76 14.78 14.80
CA VAL A 140 -14.79 15.20 13.40
C VAL A 140 -15.35 16.61 13.18
N THR A 141 -16.07 17.14 14.17
CA THR A 141 -16.64 18.50 14.16
C THR A 141 -15.69 19.52 14.80
N GLN A 142 -14.72 19.05 15.59
CA GLN A 142 -13.77 19.90 16.29
C GLN A 142 -12.61 20.30 15.39
N GLU A 143 -12.20 21.57 15.47
CA GLU A 143 -11.01 22.06 14.77
C GLU A 143 -9.76 21.44 15.40
N GLN A 144 -9.05 20.65 14.61
CA GLN A 144 -7.86 19.93 15.06
C GLN A 144 -6.67 20.89 15.15
N ASN A 145 -6.09 21.04 16.33
CA ASN A 145 -4.90 21.86 16.53
C ASN A 145 -3.67 21.19 15.88
N PRO A 146 -3.06 21.76 14.83
CA PRO A 146 -1.91 21.14 14.15
C PRO A 146 -0.71 20.91 15.06
N LYS A 147 -0.58 21.67 16.16
CA LYS A 147 0.52 21.51 17.12
C LYS A 147 0.47 20.18 17.88
N GLU A 148 -0.69 19.54 17.94
CA GLU A 148 -0.85 18.24 18.59
C GLU A 148 -0.39 17.07 17.70
N PHE A 149 -0.18 17.31 16.39
CA PHE A 149 0.27 16.32 15.42
C PHE A 149 1.79 16.40 15.23
N ASN A 150 2.53 16.10 16.29
CA ASN A 150 3.99 16.23 16.37
C ASN A 150 4.74 14.89 16.44
N SER A 151 4.07 13.76 16.22
CA SER A 151 4.65 12.43 16.42
C SER A 151 5.45 11.91 15.22
N GLY A 152 5.44 12.61 14.07
CA GLY A 152 6.22 12.21 12.88
C GLY A 152 5.58 11.07 12.09
N LYS A 153 6.38 10.34 11.32
CA LYS A 153 5.91 9.15 10.60
C LYS A 153 5.82 7.95 11.55
N GLN A 154 4.74 7.18 11.47
CA GLN A 154 4.54 5.96 12.24
C GLN A 154 4.61 4.76 11.30
N SER A 155 5.37 3.73 11.69
CA SER A 155 5.40 2.47 10.94
C SER A 155 4.14 1.64 11.24
N LEU A 156 3.45 1.23 10.18
CA LEU A 156 2.18 0.47 10.24
C LEU A 156 2.32 -0.99 9.80
N ALA A 157 3.27 -1.27 8.90
CA ALA A 157 3.56 -2.63 8.46
C ALA A 157 5.07 -2.85 8.28
N ILE A 158 5.58 -3.99 8.74
CA ILE A 158 7.01 -4.32 8.72
C ILE A 158 7.21 -5.77 8.28
N LEU A 159 8.20 -5.99 7.42
CA LEU A 159 8.69 -7.30 7.02
C LEU A 159 9.96 -7.64 7.84
N LEU A 160 9.99 -8.85 8.37
CA LEU A 160 11.12 -9.44 9.08
C LEU A 160 11.69 -10.58 8.24
N GLU A 161 12.99 -10.57 7.98
CA GLU A 161 13.68 -11.62 7.24
C GLU A 161 14.93 -12.09 7.99
N GLY A 162 15.19 -13.40 7.94
CA GLY A 162 16.38 -14.01 8.54
C GLY A 162 16.07 -15.21 9.41
N GLU A 163 16.96 -15.49 10.36
CA GLU A 163 16.85 -16.62 11.27
C GLU A 163 16.30 -16.17 12.63
N PHE A 164 15.23 -16.81 13.08
CA PHE A 164 14.52 -16.46 14.29
C PHE A 164 14.91 -17.40 15.43
N GLN A 165 15.13 -16.84 16.62
CA GLN A 165 15.33 -17.63 17.83
C GLN A 165 13.98 -17.94 18.49
N SER A 166 13.76 -19.19 18.89
CA SER A 166 12.58 -19.61 19.63
C SER A 166 12.38 -18.76 20.89
N VAL A 167 11.16 -18.26 21.09
CA VAL A 167 10.75 -17.51 22.28
C VAL A 167 10.82 -18.36 23.56
N TYR A 168 10.78 -19.70 23.40
CA TYR A 168 10.85 -20.66 24.50
C TYR A 168 12.28 -21.13 24.82
N SER A 169 13.29 -20.67 24.07
CA SER A 169 14.69 -21.14 24.24
C SER A 169 15.26 -20.94 25.64
N ASN A 170 14.88 -19.84 26.30
CA ASN A 170 15.36 -19.49 27.63
C ASN A 170 14.36 -19.86 28.74
N ARG A 171 13.39 -20.74 28.48
CA ARG A 171 12.39 -21.17 29.46
C ARG A 171 12.68 -22.58 29.96
N ILE A 172 12.46 -22.81 31.25
CA ILE A 172 12.54 -24.15 31.86
C ILE A 172 11.42 -25.00 31.27
N LYS A 173 11.78 -26.09 30.59
CA LYS A 173 10.82 -27.00 29.97
C LYS A 173 10.34 -28.04 31.00
N PRO A 174 9.03 -28.29 31.12
CA PRO A 174 8.51 -29.26 32.10
C PRO A 174 8.84 -30.72 31.75
N PHE A 175 9.18 -31.01 30.49
CA PHE A 175 9.62 -32.32 30.02
C PHE A 175 10.63 -32.19 28.87
N LYS A 176 11.39 -33.25 28.61
CA LYS A 176 12.33 -33.30 27.49
C LYS A 176 11.56 -33.42 26.18
N VAL A 177 11.65 -32.39 25.34
CA VAL A 177 11.06 -32.37 24.00
C VAL A 177 12.05 -32.97 23.00
N LEU A 178 11.68 -34.07 22.35
CA LEU A 178 12.46 -34.65 21.26
C LEU A 178 12.39 -33.72 20.03
N ASN A 179 13.51 -33.55 19.32
CA ASN A 179 13.63 -32.73 18.11
C ASN A 179 13.31 -31.22 18.28
N SER A 180 13.54 -30.63 19.47
CA SER A 180 13.33 -29.19 19.64
C SER A 180 14.35 -28.36 18.85
N LYS A 181 13.87 -27.51 17.92
CA LYS A 181 14.68 -26.52 17.21
C LYS A 181 14.59 -25.16 17.90
N GLU A 182 15.73 -24.67 18.38
CA GLU A 182 15.83 -23.36 19.05
C GLU A 182 16.09 -22.20 18.08
N LYS A 183 16.61 -22.49 16.89
CA LYS A 183 16.82 -21.52 15.82
C LYS A 183 16.06 -21.98 14.58
N SER A 184 15.45 -21.04 13.87
CA SER A 184 14.81 -21.33 12.60
C SER A 184 15.81 -21.37 11.45
N THR A 185 15.44 -22.05 10.38
CA THR A 185 15.98 -21.74 9.05
C THR A 185 15.56 -20.32 8.65
N ALA A 186 16.26 -19.71 7.69
CA ALA A 186 15.89 -18.42 7.13
C ALA A 186 14.41 -18.44 6.71
N THR A 187 13.62 -17.51 7.23
CA THR A 187 12.19 -17.39 6.95
C THR A 187 11.77 -15.92 7.00
N LYS A 188 10.49 -15.67 6.76
CA LYS A 188 9.91 -14.35 6.59
C LYS A 188 8.65 -14.19 7.44
N ILE A 189 8.52 -13.05 8.10
CA ILE A 189 7.32 -12.70 8.88
C ILE A 189 6.90 -11.29 8.49
N VAL A 190 5.64 -11.10 8.13
CA VAL A 190 5.07 -9.76 7.95
C VAL A 190 4.12 -9.45 9.10
N ILE A 191 4.24 -8.24 9.65
CA ILE A 191 3.45 -7.76 10.78
C ILE A 191 2.75 -6.48 10.33
N ILE A 192 1.43 -6.42 10.53
CA ILE A 192 0.55 -5.29 10.23
C ILE A 192 -0.13 -4.88 11.55
N ALA A 193 -0.08 -3.60 11.90
CA ALA A 193 -0.61 -3.06 13.14
C ALA A 193 -2.11 -2.73 13.11
N ASP A 194 -2.88 -3.52 12.36
CA ASP A 194 -4.32 -3.38 12.20
C ASP A 194 -4.90 -4.69 11.65
N GLY A 195 -5.85 -5.26 12.39
CA GLY A 195 -6.62 -6.45 12.06
C GLY A 195 -7.71 -6.21 11.01
N ASP A 196 -8.19 -4.98 10.86
CA ASP A 196 -9.27 -4.58 9.97
C ASP A 196 -8.79 -4.27 8.54
N VAL A 197 -7.48 -4.24 8.27
CA VAL A 197 -6.91 -4.06 6.90
C VAL A 197 -7.45 -5.06 5.87
N ILE A 198 -7.87 -6.24 6.33
CA ILE A 198 -8.41 -7.33 5.50
C ILE A 198 -9.94 -7.43 5.54
N LYS A 199 -10.61 -6.51 6.24
CA LYS A 199 -12.06 -6.52 6.41
C LYS A 199 -12.74 -5.98 5.16
N ASN A 200 -13.65 -6.78 4.60
CA ASN A 200 -14.53 -6.35 3.51
C ASN A 200 -15.79 -5.68 4.05
N ASP A 201 -16.20 -4.59 3.40
CA ASP A 201 -17.53 -4.03 3.61
C ASP A 201 -18.60 -4.98 3.03
N VAL A 202 -19.77 -5.05 3.68
CA VAL A 202 -20.87 -5.92 3.26
C VAL A 202 -22.09 -5.06 2.93
N ILE A 203 -22.63 -5.21 1.72
CA ILE A 203 -23.83 -4.51 1.26
C ILE A 203 -24.91 -5.54 0.95
N LYS A 204 -26.04 -5.49 1.67
CA LYS A 204 -27.15 -6.44 1.48
C LYS A 204 -26.68 -7.91 1.49
N ASN A 205 -25.82 -8.26 2.45
CA ASN A 205 -25.16 -9.57 2.58
C ASN A 205 -24.21 -9.97 1.43
N VAL A 206 -23.81 -9.03 0.56
CA VAL A 206 -22.81 -9.25 -0.48
C VAL A 206 -21.49 -8.55 -0.09
N PRO A 207 -20.38 -9.29 0.06
CA PRO A 207 -19.08 -8.70 0.34
C PRO A 207 -18.61 -7.87 -0.86
N GLN A 208 -18.15 -6.66 -0.59
CA GLN A 208 -17.54 -5.78 -1.57
C GLN A 208 -16.06 -6.13 -1.76
N GLU A 209 -15.45 -5.60 -2.82
CA GLU A 209 -14.01 -5.74 -3.02
C GLU A 209 -13.20 -5.13 -1.87
N LEU A 210 -12.12 -5.80 -1.46
CA LEU A 210 -11.29 -5.32 -0.35
C LEU A 210 -10.64 -3.99 -0.72
N GLY A 211 -10.84 -2.98 0.12
CA GLY A 211 -10.36 -1.61 -0.12
C GLY A 211 -11.32 -0.71 -0.87
N PHE A 212 -12.49 -1.20 -1.33
CA PHE A 212 -13.53 -0.31 -1.87
C PHE A 212 -14.26 0.43 -0.74
N ASP A 213 -14.30 1.75 -0.81
CA ASP A 213 -15.05 2.60 0.10
C ASP A 213 -16.36 3.05 -0.54
N ARG A 214 -17.48 2.59 0.03
CA ARG A 214 -18.83 2.84 -0.50
C ARG A 214 -19.25 4.32 -0.46
N TRP A 215 -18.69 5.12 0.45
CA TRP A 215 -19.12 6.49 0.67
C TRP A 215 -18.41 7.46 -0.26
N THR A 216 -17.15 7.18 -0.57
CA THR A 216 -16.34 7.99 -1.49
C THR A 216 -16.31 7.42 -2.90
N GLY A 217 -16.66 6.15 -3.08
CA GLY A 217 -16.49 5.43 -4.35
C GLY A 217 -15.03 5.18 -4.71
N LYS A 218 -14.10 5.39 -3.78
CA LYS A 218 -12.66 5.22 -4.00
C LYS A 218 -12.25 3.78 -3.69
N ASN A 219 -11.35 3.24 -4.52
CA ASN A 219 -10.64 1.99 -4.23
C ASN A 219 -9.27 2.30 -3.62
N TYR A 220 -8.98 1.67 -2.49
CA TYR A 220 -7.67 1.66 -1.84
C TYR A 220 -6.91 0.36 -2.17
N SER A 221 -5.58 0.40 -2.10
CA SER A 221 -4.73 -0.73 -2.48
C SER A 221 -4.60 -1.82 -1.39
N ASN A 222 -5.55 -1.93 -0.45
CA ASN A 222 -5.57 -2.97 0.58
C ASN A 222 -5.52 -4.39 -0.01
N LYS A 223 -6.31 -4.65 -1.06
CA LYS A 223 -6.30 -5.92 -1.79
C LYS A 223 -4.94 -6.22 -2.41
N GLU A 224 -4.38 -5.24 -3.13
CA GLU A 224 -3.11 -5.41 -3.83
C GLU A 224 -1.96 -5.63 -2.85
N PHE A 225 -1.95 -4.88 -1.73
CA PHE A 225 -0.98 -5.03 -0.66
C PHE A 225 -0.98 -6.45 -0.08
N LEU A 226 -2.18 -6.97 0.23
CA LEU A 226 -2.33 -8.31 0.79
C LEU A 226 -1.89 -9.39 -0.20
N LEU A 227 -2.31 -9.27 -1.47
CA LEU A 227 -1.91 -10.21 -2.52
C LEU A 227 -0.39 -10.19 -2.73
N ASN A 228 0.22 -9.02 -2.80
CA ASN A 228 1.67 -8.89 -2.95
C ASN A 228 2.41 -9.49 -1.74
N THR A 229 1.89 -9.25 -0.53
CA THR A 229 2.45 -9.81 0.71
C THR A 229 2.41 -11.33 0.70
N VAL A 230 1.25 -11.92 0.40
CA VAL A 230 1.08 -13.38 0.34
C VAL A 230 1.98 -14.00 -0.73
N ASN A 231 2.01 -13.42 -1.93
CA ASN A 231 2.86 -13.91 -3.02
C ASN A 231 4.35 -13.84 -2.65
N TYR A 232 4.78 -12.77 -1.98
CA TYR A 232 6.18 -12.61 -1.52
C TYR A 232 6.52 -13.66 -0.45
N LEU A 233 5.60 -13.91 0.49
CA LEU A 233 5.76 -14.96 1.48
C LEU A 233 5.81 -16.34 0.80
N LEU A 234 5.01 -16.62 -0.23
CA LEU A 234 5.04 -17.92 -0.90
C LEU A 234 6.23 -18.13 -1.84
N ASP A 235 7.11 -17.13 -2.00
CA ASP A 235 8.29 -17.16 -2.89
C ASP A 235 7.95 -17.38 -4.38
N ASP A 236 6.83 -16.83 -4.85
CA ASP A 236 6.52 -16.70 -6.28
C ASP A 236 7.37 -15.57 -6.92
N LYS A 237 8.70 -15.75 -6.88
CA LYS A 237 9.70 -14.76 -7.36
C LYS A 237 9.57 -14.45 -8.85
N GLY A 238 8.92 -15.31 -9.64
CA GLY A 238 8.77 -15.16 -11.08
C GLY A 238 7.88 -13.99 -11.52
N LEU A 239 6.79 -13.71 -10.78
CA LEU A 239 5.83 -12.65 -11.11
C LEU A 239 6.13 -11.31 -10.41
N ILE A 240 6.74 -11.37 -9.23
CA ILE A 240 7.00 -10.19 -8.38
C ILE A 240 8.14 -9.33 -8.92
N ASN A 241 9.21 -9.94 -9.45
CA ASN A 241 10.36 -9.20 -10.00
C ASN A 241 10.04 -8.39 -11.26
N ILE A 242 8.93 -8.69 -11.95
CA ILE A 242 8.49 -7.92 -13.12
C ILE A 242 7.92 -6.56 -12.69
N ARG A 243 7.37 -6.45 -11.47
CA ARG A 243 6.77 -5.21 -10.94
C ARG A 243 7.77 -4.22 -10.36
N SER A 244 8.93 -4.67 -9.89
CA SER A 244 10.02 -3.79 -9.42
C SER A 244 10.84 -3.21 -10.56
N LYS A 245 10.64 -3.67 -11.81
CA LYS A 245 11.33 -3.16 -12.97
C LYS A 245 10.62 -1.90 -13.45
N GLU A 246 11.12 -0.75 -13.06
CA GLU A 246 10.75 0.53 -13.67
C GLU A 246 11.05 0.45 -15.17
N ILE A 247 10.01 0.30 -15.99
CA ILE A 247 10.13 0.62 -17.41
C ILE A 247 10.21 2.13 -17.44
N ALA A 248 11.41 2.67 -17.56
CA ALA A 248 11.61 4.07 -17.89
C ALA A 248 10.88 4.32 -19.21
N VAL A 249 9.63 4.78 -19.13
CA VAL A 249 8.92 5.29 -20.29
C VAL A 249 9.69 6.55 -20.65
N ALA A 250 10.61 6.43 -21.61
CA ALA A 250 11.34 7.57 -22.12
C ALA A 250 10.28 8.57 -22.59
N PHE A 251 10.10 9.66 -21.85
CA PHE A 251 9.24 10.75 -22.29
C PHE A 251 9.82 11.24 -23.61
N LEU A 252 9.13 10.91 -24.68
CA LEU A 252 9.45 11.39 -26.02
C LEU A 252 9.41 12.92 -25.96
N ASN A 253 10.58 13.55 -26.07
CA ASN A 253 10.69 15.00 -26.06
C ASN A 253 9.96 15.54 -27.30
N ARG A 254 8.75 16.06 -27.10
CA ARG A 254 7.87 16.57 -28.16
C ARG A 254 8.54 17.64 -29.03
N GLN A 255 9.50 18.40 -28.48
CA GLN A 255 10.27 19.39 -29.24
C GLN A 255 11.25 18.73 -30.23
N ARG A 256 11.95 17.65 -29.83
CA ARG A 256 12.81 16.89 -30.75
C ARG A 256 12.02 16.21 -31.86
N ILE A 257 10.87 15.63 -31.54
CA ILE A 257 10.00 15.00 -32.55
C ILE A 257 9.49 16.02 -33.55
N SER A 258 9.10 17.23 -33.11
CA SER A 258 8.64 18.27 -34.02
C SER A 258 9.74 18.73 -34.97
N ALA A 259 11.00 18.79 -34.50
CA ALA A 259 12.14 19.17 -35.32
C ALA A 259 12.54 18.05 -36.31
N GLU A 260 12.57 16.79 -35.88
CA GLU A 260 12.96 15.65 -36.74
C GLU A 260 11.89 15.28 -37.76
N LYS A 261 10.60 15.47 -37.44
CA LYS A 261 9.48 15.19 -38.36
C LYS A 261 9.55 16.05 -39.63
N HIS A 262 10.07 17.26 -39.54
CA HIS A 262 10.26 18.14 -40.70
C HIS A 262 11.39 17.65 -41.63
N ASN A 263 12.52 17.22 -41.06
CA ASN A 263 13.65 16.69 -41.84
C ASN A 263 13.32 15.32 -42.47
N GLY A 264 12.67 14.43 -41.72
CA GLY A 264 12.31 13.09 -42.20
C GLY A 264 11.33 13.12 -43.38
N ASN A 265 10.26 13.93 -43.30
CA ASN A 265 9.30 14.04 -44.39
C ASN A 265 9.93 14.59 -45.68
N LEU A 266 10.83 15.58 -45.58
CA LEU A 266 11.47 16.16 -46.76
C LEU A 266 12.35 15.15 -47.51
N LEU A 267 13.06 14.28 -46.78
CA LEU A 267 13.88 13.20 -47.34
C LEU A 267 13.01 12.14 -48.05
N THR A 268 11.91 11.72 -47.42
CA THR A 268 11.00 10.72 -48.01
C THR A 268 10.30 11.25 -49.25
N LEU A 269 9.84 12.51 -49.24
CA LEU A 269 9.27 13.16 -50.42
C LEU A 269 10.29 13.25 -51.55
N ARG A 270 11.52 13.72 -51.28
CA ARG A 270 12.58 13.80 -52.32
C ARG A 270 12.86 12.44 -52.96
N TYR A 271 12.88 11.37 -52.18
CA TYR A 271 13.11 10.03 -52.70
C TYR A 271 11.94 9.57 -53.60
N HIS A 272 10.69 9.82 -53.19
CA HIS A 272 9.52 9.49 -53.99
C HIS A 272 9.49 10.23 -55.34
N TRP A 273 9.77 11.54 -55.33
CA TRP A 273 9.86 12.34 -56.54
C TRP A 273 11.01 11.88 -57.46
N PHE A 274 12.14 11.49 -56.88
CA PHE A 274 13.27 10.97 -57.65
C PHE A 274 12.95 9.63 -58.33
N CYS A 275 12.29 8.70 -57.63
CA CYS A 275 11.81 7.45 -58.22
C CYS A 275 10.80 7.69 -59.34
N TRP A 276 9.86 8.61 -59.15
CA TRP A 276 8.89 8.99 -60.18
C TRP A 276 9.59 9.56 -61.42
N LEU A 277 10.51 10.50 -61.23
CA LEU A 277 11.27 11.10 -62.33
C LEU A 277 12.08 10.04 -63.10
N TYR A 278 12.72 9.11 -62.39
CA TYR A 278 13.51 8.04 -63.00
C TYR A 278 12.62 7.08 -63.82
N SER A 279 11.45 6.71 -63.29
CA SER A 279 10.50 5.86 -64.02
C SER A 279 9.93 6.55 -65.28
N ALA A 280 9.63 7.84 -65.21
CA ALA A 280 9.17 8.62 -66.35
C ALA A 280 10.26 8.75 -67.43
N LEU A 281 11.51 9.00 -67.02
CA LEU A 281 12.64 9.06 -67.95
C LEU A 281 12.89 7.71 -68.63
N ALA A 282 12.81 6.61 -67.86
CA ALA A 282 12.92 5.26 -68.41
C ALA A 282 11.83 4.99 -69.45
N LEU A 283 10.57 5.38 -69.17
CA LEU A 283 9.45 5.23 -70.12
C LEU A 283 9.69 6.00 -71.43
N ILE A 284 10.12 7.27 -71.33
CA ILE A 284 10.40 8.12 -72.51
C ILE A 284 11.55 7.53 -73.35
N THR A 285 12.59 6.98 -72.71
CA THR A 285 13.69 6.33 -73.46
C THR A 285 13.27 5.01 -74.12
N LEU A 286 12.35 4.25 -73.52
CA LEU A 286 11.77 3.04 -74.10
C LEU A 286 10.87 3.37 -75.30
N GLU A 287 10.03 4.40 -75.20
CA GLU A 287 9.20 4.88 -76.33
C GLU A 287 10.06 5.41 -77.48
N ARG A 288 11.11 6.19 -77.19
CA ARG A 288 12.04 6.66 -78.24
C ARG A 288 12.79 5.51 -78.93
N LYS A 289 13.20 4.47 -78.20
CA LYS A 289 13.81 3.28 -78.82
C LYS A 289 12.81 2.51 -79.70
N ASN A 290 11.56 2.38 -79.27
CA ASN A 290 10.51 1.72 -80.07
C ASN A 290 10.10 2.51 -81.32
N ILE A 291 10.23 3.84 -81.32
CA ILE A 291 9.97 4.67 -82.50
C ILE A 291 11.13 4.60 -83.51
N VAL A 292 12.38 4.52 -83.06
CA VAL A 292 13.55 4.37 -83.96
C VAL A 292 13.65 2.97 -84.59
N LEU A 293 13.07 1.94 -83.97
CA LEU A 293 12.99 0.58 -84.54
C LEU A 293 11.81 0.38 -85.52
N LYS A 294 11.00 1.42 -85.76
CA LYS A 294 9.83 1.39 -86.67
C LYS A 294 9.95 2.33 -87.89
N CYS A 295 11.14 2.86 -88.18
CA CYS A 295 11.47 3.51 -89.45
C CYS A 295 12.54 2.71 -90.19
#